data_AF-F1A3T9-F1
#
_entry.id   AF-F1A3T9-F1
#
_cell.length_a   1.000
_cell.length_b   1.000
_cell.length_c   1.000
_cell.angle_alpha   90.00
_cell.angle_beta   90.00
_cell.angle_gamma   90.00
#
_symmetry.space_group_name_H-M   'P 1'
#
loop_
_entity.id
_entity.type
_entity.pdbx_description
1 polymer ?
#
loop_
_entity_poly.entity_id
_entity_poly.type
_entity_poly.pdbx_seq_one_letter_code
_entity_poly.pdbx_strand_id
1 'polypeptide(L)'
;MHSFDIDKLNTFDVRFNNKVRDKPEHEYELSIKSFISDTKIPSAMISNESYEPVKVPDLYPPDSLFVCEISVKNKGGNGTYVAYGDVHFKYNPSNKEVEFLTTPSFPKNLDIKKDIKDGLTITINYEML
;
A
#
# COMPACT_ATOMS: atom_id res chain seq x y z
N MET A 1 -32.95 0.18 -19.64
CA MET A 1 -31.77 -0.70 -19.49
C MET A 1 -30.96 -0.12 -18.34
N HIS A 2 -31.15 -0.61 -17.11
CA HIS A 2 -30.32 -0.19 -15.98
C HIS A 2 -29.00 -0.95 -16.09
N SER A 3 -27.95 -0.27 -16.53
CA SER A 3 -26.59 -0.75 -16.31
C SER A 3 -26.37 -0.72 -14.80
N PHE A 4 -26.36 -1.89 -14.17
CA PHE A 4 -25.72 -2.02 -12.87
C PHE A 4 -24.23 -1.77 -13.12
N ASP A 5 -23.71 -0.66 -12.61
CA ASP A 5 -22.26 -0.42 -12.46
C ASP A 5 -21.71 -1.48 -11.51
N ILE A 6 -21.49 -2.68 -12.05
CA ILE A 6 -20.59 -3.67 -11.47
C ILE A 6 -19.21 -3.02 -11.59
N ASP A 7 -18.54 -2.79 -10.46
CA ASP A 7 -17.18 -2.24 -10.33
C ASP A 7 -16.99 -0.72 -10.13
N LYS A 8 -17.80 -0.07 -9.29
CA LYS A 8 -17.19 0.93 -8.39
C LYS A 8 -16.39 0.19 -7.32
N LEU A 9 -15.25 -0.37 -7.73
CA LEU A 9 -14.32 -1.00 -6.81
C LEU A 9 -13.97 0.01 -5.71
N ASN A 10 -14.15 -0.39 -4.45
CA ASN A 10 -13.65 0.39 -3.34
C ASN A 10 -12.12 0.36 -3.43
N THR A 11 -11.53 1.49 -3.79
CA THR A 11 -10.09 1.68 -3.85
C THR A 11 -9.69 2.85 -2.98
N PHE A 12 -8.43 2.83 -2.54
CA PHE A 12 -7.74 4.00 -2.04
C PHE A 12 -6.39 4.10 -2.76
N ASP A 13 -5.86 5.29 -2.88
CA ASP A 13 -4.67 5.58 -3.65
C ASP A 13 -3.43 5.50 -2.75
N VAL A 14 -2.36 4.90 -3.26
CA VAL A 14 -1.07 4.83 -2.57
C VAL A 14 0.03 5.34 -3.47
N ARG A 15 0.87 6.22 -2.93
CA ARG A 15 2.13 6.61 -3.54
C ARG A 15 3.29 6.01 -2.75
N PHE A 16 4.32 5.54 -3.46
CA PHE A 16 5.54 5.07 -2.84
C PHE A 16 6.71 6.03 -3.13
N ASN A 17 7.45 6.43 -2.10
CA ASN A 17 8.60 7.32 -2.22
C ASN A 17 9.89 6.65 -1.71
N ASN A 18 11.01 6.99 -2.35
CA ASN A 18 12.35 6.58 -1.91
C ASN A 18 13.10 7.77 -1.30
N LYS A 19 13.56 7.63 -0.04
CA LYS A 19 14.47 8.55 0.65
C LYS A 19 15.77 7.88 1.11
N VAL A 20 16.04 6.65 0.67
CA VAL A 20 17.31 5.98 0.95
C VAL A 20 18.44 6.78 0.30
N ARG A 21 19.40 7.18 1.12
CA ARG A 21 20.54 7.99 0.71
C ARG A 21 21.33 7.31 -0.42
N ASP A 22 21.73 8.09 -1.42
CA ASP A 22 22.60 7.68 -2.53
C ASP A 22 22.01 6.55 -3.41
N LYS A 23 20.68 6.37 -3.39
CA LYS A 23 19.97 5.39 -4.23
C LYS A 23 19.15 6.08 -5.32
N PRO A 24 19.04 5.48 -6.51
CA PRO A 24 18.18 6.00 -7.59
C PRO A 24 16.72 6.15 -7.17
N GLU A 25 16.00 7.10 -7.77
CA GLU A 25 14.61 7.40 -7.41
C GLU A 25 13.66 6.21 -7.60
N HIS A 26 13.93 5.32 -8.57
CA HIS A 26 13.10 4.17 -8.95
C HIS A 26 13.71 2.82 -8.51
N GLU A 27 14.63 2.85 -7.54
CA GLU A 27 15.38 1.68 -7.08
C GLU A 27 14.50 0.64 -6.36
N TYR A 28 13.37 1.05 -5.80
CA TYR A 28 12.56 0.21 -4.93
C TYR A 28 11.17 -0.04 -5.48
N GLU A 29 10.63 -1.20 -5.11
CA GLU A 29 9.30 -1.65 -5.47
C GLU A 29 8.52 -1.99 -4.20
N LEU A 30 7.39 -1.33 -4.00
CA LEU A 30 6.45 -1.61 -2.91
C LEU A 30 5.37 -2.59 -3.38
N SER A 31 5.11 -3.61 -2.58
CA SER A 31 3.98 -4.52 -2.74
C SER A 31 3.11 -4.49 -1.50
N ILE A 32 1.79 -4.41 -1.71
CA ILE A 32 0.76 -4.50 -0.67
C ILE A 32 -0.16 -5.66 -1.05
N LYS A 33 -0.37 -6.60 -0.12
CA LYS A 33 -1.21 -7.78 -0.36
C LYS A 33 -2.14 -8.03 0.82
N SER A 34 -3.45 -8.05 0.57
CA SER A 34 -4.44 -8.39 1.60
C SER A 34 -4.34 -9.87 2.00
N PHE A 35 -4.48 -10.18 3.29
CA PHE A 35 -4.56 -11.57 3.78
C PHE A 35 -5.94 -12.22 3.59
N ILE A 36 -6.98 -11.41 3.35
CA ILE A 36 -8.39 -11.86 3.39
C ILE A 36 -8.92 -12.19 1.98
N SER A 37 -8.12 -11.95 0.94
CA SER A 37 -8.50 -12.32 -0.44
C SER A 37 -7.26 -12.42 -1.32
N ASP A 38 -7.37 -13.21 -2.39
CA ASP A 38 -6.47 -13.18 -3.56
C ASP A 38 -6.64 -11.89 -4.38
N THR A 39 -7.03 -10.79 -3.75
CA THR A 39 -7.06 -9.47 -4.38
C THR A 39 -5.63 -9.15 -4.78
N LYS A 40 -5.31 -9.47 -6.03
CA LYS A 40 -4.16 -8.97 -6.75
C LYS A 40 -4.37 -7.46 -6.86
N ILE A 41 -3.86 -6.74 -5.88
CA ILE A 41 -3.58 -5.31 -6.03
C ILE A 41 -2.61 -5.23 -7.21
N PRO A 42 -2.90 -4.40 -8.23
CA PRO A 42 -2.04 -4.33 -9.39
C PRO A 42 -0.63 -3.92 -8.93
N SER A 43 0.35 -4.66 -9.47
CA SER A 43 1.72 -4.25 -9.74
C SER A 43 2.35 -3.30 -8.73
N ALA A 44 3.16 -3.85 -7.82
CA ALA A 44 4.53 -3.37 -7.64
C ALA A 44 4.70 -1.85 -7.89
N MET A 45 4.41 -1.02 -6.88
CA MET A 45 4.52 0.43 -6.99
C MET A 45 6.00 0.79 -7.01
N ILE A 46 6.47 1.37 -8.10
CA ILE A 46 7.86 1.82 -8.21
C ILE A 46 7.99 3.15 -7.47
N SER A 47 9.08 3.33 -6.73
CA SER A 47 9.28 4.54 -5.94
C SER A 47 9.33 5.81 -6.80
N ASN A 48 8.79 6.90 -6.23
CA ASN A 48 8.67 8.23 -6.80
C ASN A 48 7.80 8.35 -8.08
N GLU A 49 6.96 7.35 -8.37
CA GLU A 49 5.95 7.41 -9.44
C GLU A 49 4.61 7.99 -8.97
N SER A 50 3.55 7.77 -9.76
CA SER A 50 2.17 8.20 -9.51
C SER A 50 1.53 7.48 -8.33
N TYR A 51 0.37 7.98 -7.91
CA TYR A 51 -0.53 7.23 -7.04
C TYR A 51 -1.09 6.02 -7.79
N GLU A 52 -1.05 4.86 -7.15
CA GLU A 52 -1.58 3.61 -7.66
C GLU A 52 -2.77 3.15 -6.81
N PRO A 53 -3.87 2.68 -7.43
CA PRO A 53 -5.06 2.29 -6.71
C PRO A 53 -4.88 0.93 -6.03
N VAL A 54 -5.12 0.89 -4.73
CA VAL A 54 -5.18 -0.31 -3.91
C VAL A 54 -6.62 -0.76 -3.76
N LYS A 55 -6.93 -1.97 -4.23
CA LYS A 55 -8.26 -2.56 -4.12
C LYS A 55 -8.54 -3.01 -2.68
N VAL A 56 -9.65 -2.53 -2.13
CA VAL A 56 -10.20 -2.95 -0.83
C VAL A 56 -10.94 -4.28 -1.04
N PRO A 57 -10.69 -5.31 -0.22
CA PRO A 57 -11.45 -6.56 -0.27
C PRO A 57 -12.92 -6.32 0.08
N ASP A 58 -13.80 -7.24 -0.32
CA ASP A 58 -15.20 -7.21 0.14
C ASP A 58 -15.27 -7.62 1.62
N LEU A 59 -15.65 -6.67 2.48
CA LEU A 59 -15.67 -6.84 3.93
C LEU A 59 -17.10 -6.83 4.49
N TYR A 60 -17.30 -7.55 5.60
CA TYR A 60 -18.56 -7.53 6.34
C TYR A 60 -18.30 -7.44 7.85
N PRO A 61 -18.60 -6.30 8.51
CA PRO A 61 -19.11 -5.03 7.94
C PRO A 61 -18.20 -4.36 6.89
N PRO A 62 -18.74 -3.51 5.97
CA PRO A 62 -17.97 -2.89 4.89
C PRO A 62 -16.82 -1.98 5.34
N ASP A 63 -16.89 -1.44 6.56
CA ASP A 63 -15.84 -0.62 7.16
C ASP A 63 -14.91 -1.44 8.08
N SER A 64 -14.89 -2.77 7.96
CA SER A 64 -14.01 -3.59 8.80
C SER A 64 -12.54 -3.27 8.56
N LEU A 65 -11.75 -3.51 9.61
CA LEU A 65 -10.31 -3.50 9.48
C LEU A 65 -9.84 -4.75 8.73
N PHE A 66 -8.89 -4.58 7.83
CA PHE A 66 -8.26 -5.68 7.11
C PHE A 66 -6.74 -5.58 7.16
N VAL A 67 -6.09 -6.73 7.22
CA VAL A 67 -4.64 -6.85 7.36
C VAL A 67 -4.03 -7.03 5.98
N CYS A 68 -2.99 -6.27 5.69
CA CYS A 68 -2.17 -6.42 4.49
C CYS A 68 -0.73 -6.73 4.87
N GLU A 69 -0.13 -7.67 4.14
CA GLU A 69 1.32 -7.78 4.01
C GLU A 69 1.84 -6.56 3.25
N ILE A 70 2.93 -5.98 3.75
CA ILE A 70 3.69 -4.92 3.07
C ILE A 70 5.13 -5.40 2.88
N SER A 71 5.64 -5.27 1.65
CA SER A 71 7.01 -5.61 1.34
C SER A 71 7.63 -4.62 0.38
N VAL A 72 8.93 -4.35 0.56
CA VAL A 72 9.73 -3.53 -0.35
C VAL A 72 10.89 -4.34 -0.86
N LYS A 73 11.03 -4.39 -2.18
CA LYS A 73 12.10 -5.09 -2.89
C LYS A 73 13.04 -4.08 -3.53
N ASN A 74 14.34 -4.29 -3.41
CA ASN A 74 15.34 -3.54 -4.19
C ASN A 74 15.39 -4.10 -5.62
N LYS A 75 15.09 -3.28 -6.62
CA LYS A 75 15.13 -3.63 -8.06
C LYS A 75 16.50 -3.47 -8.70
N GLY A 76 17.30 -2.49 -8.28
CA GLY A 76 18.63 -2.24 -8.85
C GLY A 76 19.70 -3.22 -8.37
N GLY A 77 19.44 -3.95 -7.29
CA GLY A 77 20.28 -5.00 -6.74
C GLY A 77 19.89 -6.43 -7.13
N ASN A 78 20.05 -7.37 -6.20
CA ASN A 78 19.77 -8.81 -6.34
C ASN A 78 18.28 -9.17 -6.14
N GLY A 79 17.38 -8.20 -6.06
CA GLY A 79 15.97 -8.48 -5.78
C GLY A 79 15.68 -8.83 -4.31
N THR A 80 16.54 -8.46 -3.35
CA THR A 80 16.25 -8.71 -1.93
C THR A 80 15.13 -7.84 -1.41
N TYR A 81 14.37 -8.40 -0.48
CA TYR A 81 13.46 -7.64 0.37
C TYR A 81 14.27 -6.83 1.38
N VAL A 82 14.02 -5.52 1.41
CA VAL A 82 14.65 -4.56 2.35
C VAL A 82 13.70 -4.09 3.44
N ALA A 83 12.40 -4.38 3.27
CA ALA A 83 11.36 -4.20 4.28
C ALA A 83 10.30 -5.29 4.08
N TYR A 84 9.80 -5.86 5.17
CA TYR A 84 8.74 -6.86 5.15
C TYR A 84 7.99 -6.84 6.48
N GLY A 85 6.66 -6.81 6.43
CA GLY A 85 5.83 -6.75 7.63
C GLY A 85 4.35 -6.70 7.30
N ASP A 86 3.56 -6.16 8.22
CA ASP A 86 2.12 -5.98 8.04
C ASP A 86 1.65 -4.58 8.43
N VAL A 87 0.52 -4.18 7.84
CA VAL A 87 -0.20 -2.94 8.10
C VAL A 87 -1.69 -3.23 8.06
N HIS A 88 -2.43 -2.60 8.96
CA HIS A 88 -3.88 -2.69 8.99
C HIS A 88 -4.47 -1.47 8.29
N PHE A 89 -5.46 -1.70 7.43
CA PHE A 89 -6.23 -0.64 6.79
C PHE A 89 -7.69 -0.72 7.21
N LYS A 90 -8.33 0.45 7.29
CA LYS A 90 -9.77 0.60 7.43
C LYS A 90 -10.25 1.56 6.36
N TYR A 91 -11.21 1.13 5.54
CA TYR A 91 -11.78 1.96 4.47
C TYR A 91 -13.26 2.19 4.74
N ASN A 92 -13.69 3.44 4.76
CA ASN A 92 -15.10 3.78 4.90
C ASN A 92 -15.70 4.05 3.50
N PRO A 93 -16.55 3.15 2.97
CA PRO A 93 -17.09 3.29 1.62
C PRO A 93 -18.11 4.44 1.49
N SER A 94 -18.70 4.91 2.59
CA SER A 94 -19.67 6.00 2.56
C SER A 94 -19.02 7.36 2.31
N ASN A 95 -17.81 7.58 2.83
CA ASN A 95 -17.09 8.84 2.67
C ASN A 95 -15.78 8.68 1.86
N LYS A 96 -15.39 7.47 1.45
CA LYS A 96 -14.13 7.14 0.77
C LYS A 96 -12.88 7.48 1.58
N GLU A 97 -12.99 7.42 2.90
CA GLU A 97 -11.87 7.69 3.78
C GLU A 97 -11.08 6.42 4.07
N VAL A 98 -9.75 6.52 3.96
CA VAL A 98 -8.84 5.48 4.40
C VAL A 98 -8.15 5.90 5.71
N GLU A 99 -8.04 4.94 6.60
CA GLU A 99 -7.25 4.98 7.83
C GLU A 99 -6.30 3.78 7.85
N PHE A 100 -5.20 3.91 8.58
CA PHE A 100 -4.24 2.83 8.77
C PHE A 100 -3.81 2.74 10.23
N LEU A 101 -3.40 1.54 10.62
CA LEU A 101 -2.77 1.26 11.91
C LEU A 101 -1.49 0.46 11.65
N THR A 102 -0.37 0.96 12.15
CA THR A 102 0.90 0.23 12.14
C THR A 102 0.93 -0.74 13.32
N THR A 103 1.49 -1.92 13.07
CA THR A 103 1.67 -2.96 14.09
C THR A 103 3.14 -3.02 14.52
N PRO A 104 3.49 -3.78 15.57
CA PRO A 104 4.90 -4.05 15.90
C PRO A 104 5.69 -4.72 14.76
N SER A 105 5.00 -5.38 13.83
CA SER A 105 5.58 -5.99 12.63
C SER A 105 5.80 -4.98 11.50
N PHE A 106 5.24 -3.77 11.58
CA PHE A 106 5.41 -2.76 10.54
C PHE A 106 6.90 -2.42 10.41
N PRO A 107 7.48 -2.43 9.18
CA PRO A 107 8.91 -2.27 9.03
C PRO A 107 9.38 -0.89 9.53
N LYS A 108 10.36 -0.89 10.44
CA LYS A 108 10.86 0.34 11.09
C LYS A 108 11.49 1.34 10.11
N ASN A 109 11.94 0.84 8.95
CA ASN A 109 12.51 1.64 7.89
C ASN A 109 11.47 2.23 6.92
N LEU A 110 10.19 1.92 7.10
CA LEU A 110 9.09 2.54 6.38
C LEU A 110 8.40 3.61 7.23
N ASP A 111 7.89 4.63 6.56
CA ASP A 111 6.94 5.61 7.10
C ASP A 111 5.66 5.54 6.25
N ILE A 112 4.50 5.75 6.86
CA ILE A 112 3.21 5.81 6.17
C ILE A 112 2.44 7.04 6.68
N LYS A 113 1.96 7.85 5.74
CA LYS A 113 1.24 9.09 6.02
C LYS A 113 0.02 9.20 5.14
N LYS A 114 -1.02 9.82 5.69
CA LYS A 114 -2.21 10.22 4.94
C LYS A 114 -1.95 11.58 4.30
N ASP A 115 -2.05 11.64 2.98
CA ASP A 115 -1.82 12.89 2.23
C ASP A 115 -3.14 13.59 1.91
N ILE A 116 -4.12 12.81 1.47
CA ILE A 116 -5.46 13.24 1.09
C ILE A 116 -6.50 12.27 1.66
N LYS A 117 -7.80 12.54 1.45
CA LYS A 117 -8.90 11.78 2.06
C LYS A 117 -8.82 10.27 1.77
N ASP A 118 -8.52 9.95 0.51
CA ASP A 118 -8.45 8.61 -0.08
C ASP A 118 -7.02 8.21 -0.46
N GLY A 119 -6.00 8.94 0.01
CA GLY A 119 -4.62 8.78 -0.47
C GLY A 119 -3.59 8.70 0.65
N LEU A 120 -2.67 7.75 0.52
CA LEU A 120 -1.56 7.51 1.45
C LEU A 120 -0.21 7.60 0.73
N THR A 121 0.80 8.15 1.39
CA THR A 121 2.21 8.03 0.96
C THR A 121 2.92 7.05 1.89
N ILE A 122 3.57 6.06 1.30
CA ILE A 122 4.51 5.17 1.96
C ILE A 122 5.92 5.56 1.53
N THR A 123 6.86 5.66 2.47
CA THR A 123 8.24 6.08 2.18
C THR A 123 9.24 5.09 2.77
N ILE A 124 10.17 4.60 1.95
CA ILE A 124 11.37 3.90 2.44
C ILE A 124 12.44 4.93 2.81
N ASN A 125 12.91 4.89 4.07
CA ASN A 125 13.85 5.88 4.61
C ASN A 125 15.30 5.40 4.60
N TYR A 126 15.53 4.09 4.80
CA TYR A 126 16.85 3.48 4.83
C TYR A 126 16.80 1.97 4.56
N GLU A 127 17.91 1.36 4.13
CA GLU A 127 18.06 -0.10 4.10
C GLU A 127 18.48 -0.59 5.49
N MET A 128 17.82 -1.63 6.01
CA MET A 128 18.33 -2.34 7.19
C MET A 128 19.47 -3.24 6.73
N LEU A 129 20.68 -2.97 7.25
CA LEU A 129 21.88 -3.78 7.04
C LEU A 129 21.80 -5.12 7.77
#